data_AF-A0A2L0F9S4-F1
#
_entry.id   AF-A0A2L0F9S4-F1
#
_cell.length_a   1.000
_cell.length_b   1.000
_cell.length_c   1.000
_cell.angle_alpha   90.00
_cell.angle_beta   90.00
_cell.angle_gamma   90.00
#
_symmetry.space_group_name_H-M   'P 1'
#
loop_
_entity.id
_entity.type
_entity.pdbx_description
1 polymer ?
#
loop_
_entity_poly.entity_id
_entity_poly.type
_entity_poly.pdbx_seq_one_letter_code
_entity_poly.pdbx_strand_id
1 'polypeptide(L)'
;MANDGPAWVFCEFGLLVTGKGKGEFLPRLFRELEASGRCGFRVIARIGQRSPMSSSRKKSLRVVGTNQEITDRDFEVIGIPARQHLNQRRASYKRAFVVLIDDLEAARKVQERQVFARYREALDRALGERKHLAAVHFLVNMLEAYYFADAAAINAVLGTQLADYPGDVEEIEHPKNTLKAEARAIERSFDEVEDGAQIIQRLKLPHVLSRPGTCASLRALFGWCAKAARLEEELADALCLSSGVYSAITGPQIGAL
;
A
#
# COMPACT_ATOMS: atom_id res chain seq x y z
N MET A 1 38.29 1.64 22.52
CA MET A 1 37.84 0.61 21.57
C MET A 1 36.40 0.94 21.21
N ALA A 2 36.18 1.58 20.05
CA ALA A 2 34.85 1.93 19.58
C ALA A 2 34.17 0.66 19.07
N ASN A 3 33.11 0.26 19.74
CA ASN A 3 32.26 -0.86 19.35
C ASN A 3 31.23 -0.33 18.35
N ASP A 4 31.68 0.10 17.17
CA ASP A 4 30.84 0.68 16.12
C ASP A 4 30.25 -0.43 15.23
N GLY A 5 29.59 -1.42 15.86
CA GLY A 5 28.64 -2.24 15.14
C GLY A 5 27.52 -1.33 14.61
N PRO A 6 26.96 -1.58 13.41
CA PRO A 6 25.88 -0.74 12.91
C PRO A 6 24.75 -0.75 13.93
N ALA A 7 24.42 0.43 14.46
CA ALA A 7 23.34 0.58 15.43
C ALA A 7 22.08 -0.04 14.83
N TRP A 8 21.55 -1.06 15.48
CA TRP A 8 20.33 -1.72 15.04
C TRP A 8 19.19 -0.69 15.01
N VAL A 9 18.54 -0.51 13.86
CA VAL A 9 17.42 0.43 13.68
C VAL A 9 16.16 -0.36 13.32
N PHE A 10 15.13 -0.20 14.14
CA PHE A 10 13.78 -0.69 13.84
C PHE A 10 13.00 0.37 13.05
N CYS A 11 12.33 -0.05 11.96
CA CYS A 11 11.51 0.81 11.13
C CYS A 11 10.01 0.58 11.38
N GLU A 12 9.30 1.57 11.91
CA GLU A 12 7.85 1.54 12.07
C GLU A 12 7.16 2.18 10.87
N PHE A 13 6.21 1.48 10.25
CA PHE A 13 5.42 1.99 9.13
C PHE A 13 3.99 2.26 9.58
N GLY A 14 3.58 3.53 9.54
CA GLY A 14 2.20 3.95 9.73
C GLY A 14 1.42 3.91 8.42
N LEU A 15 0.40 3.05 8.34
CA LEU A 15 -0.44 2.88 7.16
C LEU A 15 -1.67 3.81 7.20
N LEU A 16 -1.83 4.61 6.15
CA LEU A 16 -3.07 5.34 5.85
C LEU A 16 -3.79 4.56 4.74
N VAL A 17 -4.92 3.93 5.05
CA VAL A 17 -5.57 3.00 4.11
C VAL A 17 -6.92 3.53 3.66
N THR A 18 -7.24 3.35 2.37
CA THR A 18 -8.61 3.53 1.90
C THR A 18 -9.39 2.21 1.95
N GLY A 19 -10.70 2.29 2.20
CA GLY A 19 -11.61 1.13 2.16
C GLY A 19 -11.93 0.55 3.55
N LYS A 20 -13.14 0.00 3.69
CA LYS A 20 -13.69 -0.45 5.00
C LYS A 20 -13.05 -1.74 5.51
N GLY A 21 -12.68 -2.68 4.64
CA GLY A 21 -12.17 -4.00 5.01
C GLY A 21 -10.65 -4.10 5.20
N LYS A 22 -9.85 -3.12 4.72
CA LYS A 22 -8.39 -3.29 4.64
C LYS A 22 -7.62 -3.06 5.94
N GLY A 23 -8.27 -2.45 6.94
CA GLY A 23 -7.60 -2.07 8.19
C GLY A 23 -7.04 -3.24 9.00
N GLU A 24 -7.66 -4.42 8.90
CA GLU A 24 -7.28 -5.59 9.71
C GLU A 24 -6.38 -6.58 8.94
N PHE A 25 -6.46 -6.59 7.61
CA PHE A 25 -5.77 -7.59 6.80
C PHE A 25 -4.51 -7.06 6.12
N LEU A 26 -4.44 -5.77 5.83
CA LEU A 26 -3.33 -5.21 5.09
C LEU A 26 -1.97 -5.36 5.80
N PRO A 27 -1.86 -5.21 7.14
CA PRO A 27 -0.60 -5.53 7.83
C PRO A 27 -0.11 -6.96 7.57
N ARG A 28 -1.01 -7.93 7.42
CA ARG A 28 -0.65 -9.34 7.16
C ARG A 28 -0.04 -9.55 5.78
N LEU A 29 -0.29 -8.64 4.84
CA LEU A 29 0.39 -8.63 3.54
C LEU A 29 1.89 -8.37 3.74
N PHE A 30 2.28 -7.54 4.71
CA PHE A 30 3.68 -7.17 4.92
C PHE A 30 4.50 -8.17 5.76
N ARG A 31 3.95 -9.34 6.08
CA ARG A 31 4.61 -10.35 6.94
C ARG A 31 6.02 -10.74 6.48
N GLU A 32 6.26 -10.78 5.16
CA GLU A 32 7.59 -11.10 4.61
C GLU A 32 8.64 -10.05 4.97
N LEU A 33 8.24 -8.77 5.04
CA LEU A 33 9.12 -7.68 5.50
C LEU A 33 9.33 -7.74 7.02
N GLU A 34 8.26 -8.03 7.77
CA GLU A 34 8.31 -8.17 9.24
C GLU A 34 9.11 -9.39 9.71
N ALA A 35 9.23 -10.44 8.89
CA ALA A 35 9.95 -11.67 9.22
C ALA A 35 11.43 -11.42 9.58
N SER A 36 12.03 -10.33 9.07
CA SER A 36 13.38 -9.90 9.44
C SER A 36 13.51 -9.40 10.89
N GLY A 37 12.39 -9.09 11.56
CA GLY A 37 12.35 -8.42 12.86
C GLY A 37 12.81 -6.95 12.84
N ARG A 38 13.11 -6.38 11.66
CA ARG A 38 13.63 -5.00 11.53
C ARG A 38 12.57 -3.95 11.24
N CYS A 39 11.34 -4.37 10.95
CA CYS A 39 10.24 -3.44 10.73
C CYS A 39 8.91 -3.97 11.23
N GLY A 40 7.92 -3.07 11.31
CA GLY A 40 6.55 -3.41 11.65
C GLY A 40 5.55 -2.43 11.05
N PHE A 41 4.34 -2.91 10.78
CA PHE A 41 3.29 -2.17 10.09
C PHE A 41 2.06 -2.00 10.96
N ARG A 42 1.53 -0.77 11.04
CA ARG A 42 0.30 -0.47 11.80
C ARG A 42 -0.57 0.49 11.03
N VAL A 43 -1.87 0.21 10.97
CA VAL A 43 -2.85 1.17 10.45
C VAL A 43 -3.01 2.32 11.45
N ILE A 44 -2.68 3.54 10.99
CA ILE A 44 -2.76 4.77 11.81
C ILE A 44 -3.99 5.61 11.48
N ALA A 45 -4.56 5.47 10.28
CA ALA A 45 -5.88 6.01 9.95
C ALA A 45 -6.52 5.28 8.78
N ARG A 46 -7.87 5.27 8.77
CA ARG A 46 -8.68 4.91 7.60
C ARG A 46 -9.19 6.20 6.97
N ILE A 47 -8.96 6.37 5.67
CA ILE A 47 -9.36 7.56 4.93
C ILE A 47 -10.33 7.18 3.81
N GLY A 48 -11.18 8.13 3.40
CA GLY A 48 -12.00 7.95 2.19
C GLY A 48 -11.12 8.00 0.94
N GLN A 49 -11.46 7.21 -0.07
CA GLN A 49 -10.88 7.36 -1.41
C GLN A 49 -11.08 8.78 -1.93
N ARG A 50 -10.12 9.29 -2.70
CA ARG A 50 -10.16 10.65 -3.24
C ARG A 50 -10.31 10.67 -4.75
N SER A 51 -11.29 11.42 -5.23
CA SER A 51 -11.36 11.80 -6.65
C SER A 51 -10.26 12.82 -7.00
N PRO A 52 -9.93 13.00 -8.29
CA PRO A 52 -9.13 14.13 -8.73
C PRO A 52 -9.65 15.47 -8.21
N MET A 53 -8.75 16.44 -8.07
CA MET A 53 -9.18 17.81 -7.81
C MET A 53 -9.89 18.36 -9.05
N SER A 54 -11.16 18.77 -8.90
CA SER A 54 -11.81 19.60 -9.91
C SER A 54 -11.17 20.99 -9.91
N SER A 55 -11.05 21.62 -11.08
CA SER A 55 -10.52 22.98 -11.25
C SER A 55 -11.25 24.03 -10.38
N SER A 56 -12.53 23.78 -10.05
CA SER A 56 -13.33 24.61 -9.15
C SER A 56 -12.93 24.56 -7.67
N ARG A 57 -12.28 23.48 -7.20
CA ARG A 57 -11.81 23.34 -5.79
C ARG A 57 -10.41 23.89 -5.54
N LYS A 58 -9.62 24.15 -6.59
CA LYS A 58 -8.30 24.81 -6.47
C LYS A 58 -8.37 26.24 -5.95
N LYS A 59 -9.55 26.87 -5.95
CA LYS A 59 -9.75 28.17 -5.28
C LYS A 59 -9.76 27.93 -3.78
N SER A 60 -8.59 28.08 -3.16
CA SER A 60 -8.41 28.20 -1.71
C SER A 60 -9.53 29.07 -1.15
N LEU A 61 -10.42 28.49 -0.34
CA LEU A 61 -11.40 29.27 0.42
C LEU A 61 -10.59 30.04 1.47
N ARG A 62 -10.31 31.31 1.18
CA ARG A 62 -9.82 32.26 2.19
C ARG A 62 -11.02 32.70 3.01
N VAL A 63 -10.90 32.64 4.34
CA VAL A 63 -11.88 33.28 5.22
C VAL A 63 -11.77 34.79 4.98
N VAL A 64 -12.89 35.45 4.68
CA VAL A 64 -12.91 36.91 4.53
C VAL A 64 -12.57 37.52 5.89
N GLY A 65 -11.42 38.19 6.00
CA GLY A 65 -11.00 38.89 7.21
C GLY A 65 -9.89 38.23 8.05
N THR A 66 -9.39 37.05 7.68
CA THR A 66 -8.20 36.47 8.30
C THR A 66 -7.24 35.90 7.25
N ASN A 67 -5.93 36.00 7.48
CA ASN A 67 -4.90 35.34 6.65
C ASN A 67 -4.83 33.81 6.90
N GLN A 68 -5.84 33.23 7.56
CA GLN A 68 -5.89 31.80 7.84
C GLN A 68 -6.51 31.07 6.64
N GLU A 69 -5.70 30.24 5.99
CA GLU A 69 -6.22 29.26 5.04
C GLU A 69 -7.09 28.25 5.79
N ILE A 70 -8.31 28.02 5.31
CA ILE A 70 -9.14 26.91 5.81
C ILE A 70 -8.32 25.62 5.64
N THR A 71 -8.18 24.84 6.71
CA THR A 71 -7.52 23.54 6.64
C THR A 71 -8.23 22.69 5.60
N ASP A 72 -7.50 22.34 4.55
CA ASP A 72 -8.00 21.44 3.52
C ASP A 72 -8.41 20.13 4.20
N ARG A 73 -9.59 19.61 3.87
CA ARG A 73 -10.08 18.33 4.40
C ARG A 73 -9.05 17.22 4.22
N ASP A 74 -8.24 17.27 3.16
CA ASP A 74 -7.14 16.31 2.95
C ASP A 74 -6.00 16.46 3.94
N PHE A 75 -5.64 17.70 4.30
CA PHE A 75 -4.68 17.94 5.37
C PHE A 75 -5.16 17.34 6.69
N GLU A 76 -6.45 17.49 7.01
CA GLU A 76 -7.02 16.96 8.25
C GLU A 76 -7.01 15.42 8.30
N VAL A 77 -7.41 14.74 7.22
CA VAL A 77 -7.53 13.27 7.25
C VAL A 77 -6.25 12.53 6.88
N ILE A 78 -5.32 13.14 6.13
CA ILE A 78 -4.06 12.52 5.70
C ILE A 78 -2.88 13.14 6.46
N GLY A 79 -2.77 14.46 6.41
CA GLY A 79 -1.63 15.20 6.95
C GLY A 79 -1.49 15.11 8.48
N ILE A 80 -2.59 15.31 9.21
CA ILE A 80 -2.56 15.27 10.69
C ILE A 80 -2.15 13.88 11.20
N PRO A 81 -2.76 12.76 10.78
CA PRO A 81 -2.35 11.43 11.24
C PRO A 81 -0.90 11.10 10.86
N ALA A 82 -0.47 11.44 9.64
CA ALA A 82 0.91 11.24 9.20
C ALA A 82 1.90 11.98 10.11
N ARG A 83 1.64 13.27 10.38
CA ARG A 83 2.49 14.10 11.24
C ARG A 83 2.50 13.61 12.68
N GLN A 84 1.34 13.23 13.23
CA GLN A 84 1.24 12.65 14.57
C GLN A 84 2.08 11.39 14.68
N HIS A 85 1.96 10.46 13.73
CA HIS A 85 2.77 9.24 13.71
C HIS A 85 4.27 9.55 13.64
N LEU A 86 4.68 10.50 12.79
CA LEU A 86 6.09 10.85 12.64
C LEU A 86 6.68 11.66 13.81
N ASN A 87 5.85 12.27 14.64
CA ASN A 87 6.26 13.10 15.79
C ASN A 87 6.14 12.39 17.15
N GLN A 88 5.64 11.15 17.20
CA GLN A 88 5.64 10.37 18.44
C GLN A 88 7.08 10.29 18.98
N ARG A 89 7.25 10.54 20.30
CA ARG A 89 8.57 10.49 20.95
C ARG A 89 9.12 9.07 20.82
N ARG A 90 10.21 8.91 20.08
CA ARG A 90 10.79 7.59 19.75
C ARG A 90 12.09 7.36 20.51
N ALA A 91 12.35 6.08 20.82
CA ALA A 91 13.67 5.66 21.22
C ALA A 91 14.67 5.89 20.07
N SER A 92 15.94 6.10 20.38
CA SER A 92 17.01 6.41 19.40
C SER A 92 17.16 5.36 18.30
N TYR A 93 16.79 4.11 18.59
CA TYR A 93 16.86 2.99 17.64
C TYR A 93 15.63 2.86 16.73
N LYS A 94 14.63 3.76 16.80
CA LYS A 94 13.41 3.65 15.99
C LYS A 94 13.32 4.76 14.94
N ARG A 95 13.23 4.37 13.67
CA ARG A 95 12.85 5.24 12.55
C ARG A 95 11.38 4.97 12.20
N ALA A 96 10.70 5.95 11.60
CA ALA A 96 9.39 5.68 11.06
C ALA A 96 9.07 6.39 9.77
N PHE A 97 8.08 5.81 9.12
CA PHE A 97 7.64 6.12 7.79
C PHE A 97 6.11 6.09 7.74
N VAL A 98 5.54 6.76 6.75
CA VAL A 98 4.11 6.75 6.49
C VAL A 98 3.87 6.19 5.09
N VAL A 99 2.94 5.25 4.96
CA VAL A 99 2.55 4.72 3.66
C VAL A 99 1.06 4.89 3.48
N LEU A 100 0.67 5.68 2.49
CA LEU A 100 -0.71 5.80 2.05
C LEU A 100 -0.99 4.78 0.97
N ILE A 101 -2.02 3.95 1.16
CA ILE A 101 -2.40 2.87 0.26
C ILE A 101 -3.86 3.10 -0.16
N ASP A 102 -4.06 3.53 -1.42
CA ASP A 102 -5.39 3.63 -2.03
C ASP A 102 -5.73 2.32 -2.78
N ASP A 103 -6.96 1.90 -2.57
CA ASP A 103 -7.63 0.81 -3.24
C ASP A 103 -8.12 1.27 -4.62
N LEU A 104 -7.23 1.25 -5.61
CA LEU A 104 -7.52 1.89 -6.90
C LEU A 104 -8.38 0.96 -7.76
N GLU A 105 -9.69 1.21 -7.77
CA GLU A 105 -10.62 0.51 -8.66
C GLU A 105 -10.32 0.75 -10.15
N ALA A 106 -10.63 -0.23 -11.01
CA ALA A 106 -10.38 -0.19 -12.44
C ALA A 106 -10.92 1.08 -13.11
N ALA A 107 -12.15 1.48 -12.77
CA ALA A 107 -12.79 2.69 -13.30
C ALA A 107 -12.03 3.99 -12.95
N ARG A 108 -11.20 3.98 -11.90
CA ARG A 108 -10.38 5.12 -11.46
C ARG A 108 -8.95 5.07 -12.01
N LYS A 109 -8.55 4.00 -12.70
CA LYS A 109 -7.19 3.85 -13.27
C LYS A 109 -6.84 5.00 -14.21
N VAL A 110 -7.79 5.52 -15.00
CA VAL A 110 -7.55 6.69 -15.88
C VAL A 110 -7.22 7.99 -15.13
N GLN A 111 -7.50 8.05 -13.82
CA GLN A 111 -7.28 9.21 -12.96
C GLN A 111 -6.09 9.03 -11.99
N GLU A 112 -5.39 7.90 -12.06
CA GLU A 112 -4.36 7.47 -11.10
C GLU A 112 -3.31 8.55 -10.81
N ARG A 113 -2.82 9.24 -11.85
CA ARG A 113 -1.79 10.30 -11.72
C ARG A 113 -2.30 11.50 -10.93
N GLN A 114 -3.57 11.88 -11.15
CA GLN A 114 -4.19 13.02 -10.48
C GLN A 114 -4.50 12.70 -9.02
N VAL A 115 -4.94 11.47 -8.75
CA VAL A 115 -5.16 10.95 -7.39
C VAL A 115 -3.84 10.87 -6.62
N PHE A 116 -2.79 10.32 -7.25
CA PHE A 116 -1.44 10.29 -6.70
C PHE A 116 -0.95 11.68 -6.33
N ALA A 117 -1.03 12.64 -7.27
CA ALA A 117 -0.59 14.02 -7.05
C ALA A 117 -1.33 14.67 -5.88
N ARG A 118 -2.65 14.45 -5.77
CA ARG A 118 -3.46 14.96 -4.65
C ARG A 118 -3.02 14.38 -3.30
N TYR A 119 -2.76 13.08 -3.22
CA TYR A 119 -2.26 12.46 -1.99
C TYR A 119 -0.85 12.94 -1.63
N ARG A 120 0.04 13.06 -2.62
CA ARG A 120 1.39 13.61 -2.41
C ARG A 120 1.34 15.05 -1.95
N GLU A 121 0.51 15.89 -2.54
CA GLU A 121 0.37 17.29 -2.13
C GLU A 121 -0.06 17.40 -0.66
N ALA A 122 -1.04 16.60 -0.24
CA ALA A 122 -1.49 16.57 1.16
C ALA A 122 -0.38 16.14 2.13
N LEU A 123 0.39 15.09 1.78
CA LEU A 123 1.52 14.63 2.59
C LEU A 123 2.69 15.63 2.59
N ASP A 124 3.07 16.14 1.44
CA ASP A 124 4.19 17.06 1.28
C ASP A 124 3.95 18.37 2.05
N ARG A 125 2.74 18.93 1.95
CA ARG A 125 2.34 20.11 2.71
C ARG A 125 2.38 19.85 4.22
N ALA A 126 1.98 18.66 4.66
CA ALA A 126 1.94 18.32 6.08
C ALA A 126 3.30 18.02 6.69
N LEU A 127 4.23 17.49 5.90
CA LEU A 127 5.51 16.97 6.37
C LEU A 127 6.71 17.88 6.05
N GLY A 128 6.58 18.82 5.10
CA GLY A 128 7.64 19.74 4.71
C GLY A 128 8.93 19.01 4.32
N GLU A 129 10.05 19.35 4.96
CA GLU A 129 11.36 18.71 4.72
C GLU A 129 11.37 17.19 4.98
N ARG A 130 10.41 16.68 5.76
CA ARG A 130 10.27 15.25 6.08
C ARG A 130 9.40 14.48 5.07
N LYS A 131 9.02 15.09 3.94
CA LYS A 131 8.16 14.47 2.92
C LYS A 131 8.68 13.14 2.34
N HIS A 132 9.99 12.94 2.37
CA HIS A 132 10.64 11.69 1.93
C HIS A 132 10.37 10.51 2.87
N LEU A 133 9.90 10.77 4.11
CA LEU A 133 9.49 9.73 5.05
C LEU A 133 8.06 9.20 4.77
N ALA A 134 7.39 9.70 3.73
CA ALA A 134 6.09 9.23 3.33
C ALA A 134 6.07 8.77 1.88
N ALA A 135 5.24 7.77 1.57
CA ALA A 135 4.96 7.31 0.21
C ALA A 135 3.47 7.07 -0.05
N VAL A 136 3.09 7.14 -1.32
CA VAL A 136 1.75 6.81 -1.80
C VAL A 136 1.85 5.62 -2.75
N HIS A 137 1.05 4.60 -2.51
CA HIS A 137 0.96 3.40 -3.35
C HIS A 137 -0.50 3.03 -3.64
N PHE A 138 -0.67 2.25 -4.70
CA PHE A 138 -1.96 1.73 -5.12
C PHE A 138 -1.98 0.21 -5.04
N LEU A 139 -3.10 -0.34 -4.59
CA LEU A 139 -3.48 -1.72 -4.86
C LEU A 139 -4.44 -1.68 -6.04
N VAL A 140 -3.93 -1.93 -7.25
CA VAL A 140 -4.69 -1.77 -8.49
C VAL A 140 -5.72 -2.89 -8.61
N ASN A 141 -6.96 -2.51 -8.88
CA ASN A 141 -8.13 -3.38 -8.91
C ASN A 141 -8.35 -4.13 -7.58
N MET A 142 -7.96 -3.51 -6.47
CA MET A 142 -8.11 -4.03 -5.12
C MET A 142 -7.14 -5.14 -4.71
N LEU A 143 -7.19 -5.48 -3.42
CA LEU A 143 -6.26 -6.47 -2.85
C LEU A 143 -6.56 -7.87 -3.41
N GLU A 144 -7.82 -8.12 -3.75
CA GLU A 144 -8.36 -9.36 -4.27
C GLU A 144 -7.80 -9.72 -5.65
N ALA A 145 -7.37 -8.74 -6.46
CA ALA A 145 -6.68 -9.00 -7.72
C ALA A 145 -5.46 -9.90 -7.49
N TYR A 146 -4.66 -9.59 -6.47
CA TYR A 146 -3.42 -10.31 -6.17
C TYR A 146 -3.64 -11.75 -5.70
N TYR A 147 -4.86 -12.12 -5.28
CA TYR A 147 -5.16 -13.51 -4.93
C TYR A 147 -5.04 -14.41 -6.16
N PHE A 148 -5.37 -13.91 -7.35
CA PHE A 148 -5.29 -14.66 -8.59
C PHE A 148 -3.85 -14.89 -9.07
N ALA A 149 -2.85 -14.26 -8.45
CA ALA A 149 -1.44 -14.56 -8.70
C ALA A 149 -0.92 -15.74 -7.87
N ASP A 150 -1.70 -16.22 -6.90
CA ASP A 150 -1.45 -17.40 -6.10
C ASP A 150 -2.77 -18.14 -5.87
N ALA A 151 -3.25 -18.80 -6.92
CA ALA A 151 -4.54 -19.50 -6.92
C ALA A 151 -4.58 -20.62 -5.86
N ALA A 152 -3.43 -21.18 -5.48
CA ALA A 152 -3.33 -22.15 -4.40
C ALA A 152 -3.85 -21.59 -3.06
N ALA A 153 -3.63 -20.31 -2.78
CA ALA A 153 -4.17 -19.65 -1.58
C ALA A 153 -5.71 -19.57 -1.62
N ILE A 154 -6.31 -19.28 -2.78
CA ILE A 154 -7.76 -19.27 -2.98
C ILE A 154 -8.32 -20.69 -2.81
N ASN A 155 -7.75 -21.66 -3.52
CA ASN A 155 -8.17 -23.05 -3.52
C ASN A 155 -8.16 -23.65 -2.11
N ALA A 156 -7.15 -23.32 -1.30
CA ALA A 156 -7.04 -23.79 0.07
C ALA A 156 -8.13 -23.26 1.03
N VAL A 157 -8.76 -22.12 0.71
CA VAL A 157 -9.81 -21.51 1.55
C VAL A 157 -11.20 -21.84 1.02
N LEU A 158 -11.39 -21.69 -0.29
CA LEU A 158 -12.69 -21.83 -0.93
C LEU A 158 -12.99 -23.26 -1.39
N GLY A 159 -11.97 -24.11 -1.58
CA GLY A 159 -12.13 -25.45 -2.17
C GLY A 159 -12.25 -25.43 -3.70
N THR A 160 -11.87 -24.33 -4.35
CA THR A 160 -11.85 -24.17 -5.81
C THR A 160 -10.67 -24.93 -6.45
N GLN A 161 -10.65 -24.99 -7.79
CA GLN A 161 -9.55 -25.58 -8.58
C GLN A 161 -8.99 -24.58 -9.59
N LEU A 162 -8.75 -23.35 -9.13
CA LEU A 162 -8.19 -22.30 -9.96
C LEU A 162 -6.72 -22.55 -10.27
N ALA A 163 -6.30 -22.13 -11.46
CA ALA A 163 -4.89 -21.94 -11.79
C ALA A 163 -4.50 -20.47 -11.63
N ASP A 164 -3.21 -20.20 -11.47
CA ASP A 164 -2.69 -18.84 -11.45
C ASP A 164 -3.08 -18.09 -12.73
N TYR A 165 -3.45 -16.83 -12.57
CA TYR A 165 -3.82 -16.00 -13.71
C TYR A 165 -2.60 -15.78 -14.63
N PRO A 166 -2.69 -16.12 -15.92
CA PRO A 166 -1.53 -16.15 -16.81
C PRO A 166 -0.99 -14.75 -17.15
N GLY A 167 -1.82 -13.71 -17.08
CA GLY A 167 -1.45 -12.31 -17.31
C GLY A 167 -1.10 -11.54 -16.04
N ASP A 168 -1.12 -10.21 -16.14
CA ASP A 168 -1.01 -9.35 -14.96
C ASP A 168 -2.35 -9.27 -14.24
N VAL A 169 -2.36 -9.63 -12.97
CA VAL A 169 -3.58 -9.58 -12.14
C VAL A 169 -4.08 -8.15 -11.92
N GLU A 170 -3.22 -7.15 -12.04
CA GLU A 170 -3.59 -5.72 -12.00
C GLU A 170 -4.41 -5.28 -13.23
N GLU A 171 -4.68 -6.19 -14.17
CA GLU A 171 -5.56 -5.98 -15.34
C GLU A 171 -6.96 -6.62 -15.16
N ILE A 172 -7.18 -7.42 -14.12
CA ILE A 172 -8.49 -8.03 -13.84
C ILE A 172 -9.45 -6.93 -13.37
N GLU A 173 -10.47 -6.60 -14.18
CA GLU A 173 -11.35 -5.45 -13.93
C GLU A 173 -12.25 -5.61 -12.68
N HIS A 174 -12.73 -6.83 -12.44
CA HIS A 174 -13.71 -7.13 -11.38
C HIS A 174 -13.34 -8.37 -10.55
N PRO A 175 -12.18 -8.39 -9.86
CA PRO A 175 -11.67 -9.61 -9.22
C PRO A 175 -12.59 -10.15 -8.14
N LYS A 176 -13.32 -9.28 -7.43
CA LYS A 176 -14.35 -9.69 -6.47
C LYS A 176 -15.51 -10.45 -7.11
N ASN A 177 -15.98 -9.99 -8.26
CA ASN A 177 -17.06 -10.66 -8.97
C ASN A 177 -16.60 -12.01 -9.50
N THR A 178 -15.36 -12.09 -9.96
CA THR A 178 -14.70 -13.35 -10.33
C THR A 178 -14.68 -14.31 -9.14
N LEU A 179 -14.15 -13.90 -7.97
CA LEU A 179 -14.15 -14.76 -6.76
C LEU A 179 -15.55 -15.24 -6.36
N LYS A 180 -16.55 -14.35 -6.42
CA LYS A 180 -17.95 -14.71 -6.13
C LYS A 180 -18.54 -15.68 -7.16
N ALA A 181 -18.09 -15.64 -8.41
CA ALA A 181 -18.52 -16.59 -9.43
C ALA A 181 -17.89 -17.96 -9.19
N GLU A 182 -16.59 -18.00 -8.91
CA GLU A 182 -15.86 -19.24 -8.62
C GLU A 182 -16.38 -19.94 -7.36
N ALA A 183 -16.65 -19.19 -6.28
CA ALA A 183 -17.27 -19.76 -5.09
C ALA A 183 -18.68 -20.31 -5.38
N ARG A 184 -19.49 -19.59 -6.17
CA ARG A 184 -20.84 -20.05 -6.53
C ARG A 184 -20.84 -21.30 -7.40
N ALA A 185 -19.82 -21.49 -8.23
CA ALA A 185 -19.68 -22.68 -9.08
C ALA A 185 -19.51 -23.98 -8.26
N ILE A 186 -19.09 -23.86 -7.00
CA ILE A 186 -18.99 -24.97 -6.03
C ILE A 186 -20.02 -24.87 -4.91
N GLU A 187 -21.15 -24.19 -5.17
CA GLU A 187 -22.27 -24.01 -4.24
C GLU A 187 -21.89 -23.34 -2.90
N ARG A 188 -20.83 -22.53 -2.91
CA ARG A 188 -20.35 -21.74 -1.77
C ARG A 188 -20.59 -20.25 -1.97
N SER A 189 -20.81 -19.51 -0.87
CA SER A 189 -20.75 -18.04 -0.86
C SER A 189 -19.36 -17.56 -0.47
N PHE A 190 -18.88 -16.50 -1.11
CA PHE A 190 -17.63 -15.81 -0.72
C PHE A 190 -17.93 -14.71 0.30
N ASP A 191 -17.42 -14.85 1.53
CA ASP A 191 -17.42 -13.79 2.55
C ASP A 191 -16.15 -12.94 2.39
N GLU A 192 -16.31 -11.70 1.92
CA GLU A 192 -15.17 -10.81 1.64
C GLU A 192 -14.28 -10.55 2.85
N VAL A 193 -14.83 -10.60 4.06
CA VAL A 193 -14.11 -10.33 5.30
C VAL A 193 -13.44 -11.59 5.78
N GLU A 194 -14.20 -12.67 5.98
CA GLU A 194 -13.67 -13.91 6.56
C GLU A 194 -12.78 -14.66 5.58
N ASP A 195 -13.28 -14.97 4.38
CA ASP A 195 -12.51 -15.71 3.38
C ASP A 195 -11.32 -14.87 2.91
N GLY A 196 -11.51 -13.56 2.69
CA GLY A 196 -10.43 -12.64 2.33
C GLY A 196 -9.28 -12.64 3.34
N ALA A 197 -9.59 -12.63 4.64
CA ALA A 197 -8.58 -12.71 5.70
C ALA A 197 -7.79 -14.02 5.66
N GLN A 198 -8.47 -15.15 5.38
CA GLN A 198 -7.86 -16.46 5.30
C GLN A 198 -6.98 -16.60 4.05
N ILE A 199 -7.44 -16.07 2.90
CA ILE A 199 -6.67 -16.09 1.64
C ILE A 199 -5.37 -15.28 1.82
N ILE A 200 -5.45 -14.06 2.38
CA ILE A 200 -4.26 -13.23 2.62
C ILE A 200 -3.25 -13.94 3.52
N GLN A 201 -3.69 -14.66 4.54
CA GLN A 201 -2.80 -15.43 5.43
C GLN A 201 -2.04 -16.54 4.71
N ARG A 202 -2.59 -17.07 3.61
CA ARG A 202 -1.99 -18.13 2.82
C ARG A 202 -1.21 -17.63 1.60
N LEU A 203 -1.45 -16.38 1.18
CA LEU A 203 -0.86 -15.77 0.00
C LEU A 203 0.67 -15.71 0.04
N LYS A 204 1.37 -16.40 -0.85
CA LYS A 204 2.84 -16.39 -0.87
C LYS A 204 3.34 -15.21 -1.69
N LEU A 205 3.76 -14.14 -1.03
CA LEU A 205 4.25 -12.95 -1.74
C LEU A 205 5.43 -13.18 -2.69
N PRO A 206 6.42 -14.03 -2.34
CA PRO A 206 7.46 -14.41 -3.29
C PRO A 206 6.89 -15.03 -4.57
N HIS A 207 5.82 -15.82 -4.46
CA HIS A 207 5.12 -16.39 -5.61
C HIS A 207 4.36 -15.32 -6.40
N VAL A 208 3.57 -14.48 -5.73
CA VAL A 208 2.80 -13.38 -6.34
C VAL A 208 3.68 -12.41 -7.13
N LEU A 209 4.88 -12.12 -6.63
CA LEU A 209 5.83 -11.18 -7.26
C LEU A 209 6.89 -11.86 -8.14
N SER A 210 6.88 -13.20 -8.23
CA SER A 210 7.89 -14.00 -8.94
C SER A 210 8.01 -13.68 -10.44
N ARG A 211 6.95 -13.15 -11.06
CA ARG A 211 6.93 -12.75 -12.47
C ARG A 211 7.33 -11.27 -12.60
N PRO A 212 8.52 -10.95 -13.14
CA PRO A 212 9.03 -9.57 -13.18
C PRO A 212 8.13 -8.58 -13.92
N GLY A 213 7.38 -9.07 -14.93
CA GLY A 213 6.52 -8.25 -15.79
C GLY A 213 5.12 -7.94 -15.25
N THR A 214 4.72 -8.46 -14.08
CA THR A 214 3.36 -8.30 -13.51
C THR A 214 3.39 -7.65 -12.14
N CYS A 215 2.25 -7.26 -11.58
CA CYS A 215 2.12 -6.76 -10.20
C CYS A 215 2.99 -5.52 -9.91
N ALA A 216 3.14 -4.63 -10.90
CA ALA A 216 4.08 -3.51 -10.83
C ALA A 216 3.77 -2.53 -9.68
N SER A 217 2.50 -2.37 -9.32
CA SER A 217 2.06 -1.48 -8.22
C SER A 217 2.36 -2.08 -6.86
N LEU A 218 2.08 -3.38 -6.67
CA LEU A 218 2.43 -4.10 -5.46
C LEU A 218 3.96 -4.17 -5.27
N ARG A 219 4.70 -4.44 -6.34
CA ARG A 219 6.17 -4.46 -6.29
C ARG A 219 6.75 -3.11 -5.92
N ALA A 220 6.19 -2.00 -6.43
CA ALA A 220 6.63 -0.66 -6.06
C ALA A 220 6.41 -0.37 -4.56
N LEU A 221 5.28 -0.82 -4.00
CA LEU A 221 5.01 -0.73 -2.57
C LEU A 221 6.04 -1.49 -1.73
N PHE A 222 6.29 -2.76 -2.07
CA PHE A 222 7.27 -3.58 -1.35
C PHE A 222 8.69 -3.08 -1.54
N GLY A 223 9.06 -2.64 -2.74
CA GLY A 223 10.36 -2.05 -3.03
C GLY A 223 10.64 -0.81 -2.20
N TRP A 224 9.66 0.09 -2.06
CA TRP A 224 9.80 1.27 -1.21
C TRP A 224 9.96 0.91 0.26
N CYS A 225 9.13 0.01 0.78
CA CYS A 225 9.21 -0.45 2.16
C CYS A 225 10.54 -1.17 2.46
N ALA A 226 10.99 -2.06 1.56
CA ALA A 226 12.25 -2.77 1.69
C ALA A 226 13.44 -1.82 1.71
N LYS A 227 13.48 -0.84 0.78
CA LYS A 227 14.54 0.17 0.77
C LYS A 227 14.52 1.05 2.02
N ALA A 228 13.34 1.51 2.45
CA ALA A 228 13.19 2.29 3.68
C ALA A 228 13.69 1.54 4.93
N ALA A 229 13.45 0.22 4.98
CA ALA A 229 13.88 -0.67 6.05
C ALA A 229 15.30 -1.25 5.87
N ARG A 230 16.00 -0.93 4.77
CA ARG A 230 17.30 -1.52 4.40
C ARG A 230 17.27 -3.06 4.33
N LEU A 231 16.23 -3.59 3.71
CA LEU A 231 16.00 -5.02 3.45
C LEU A 231 16.09 -5.36 1.96
N GLU A 232 16.53 -4.42 1.13
CA GLU A 232 16.52 -4.56 -0.33
C GLU A 232 17.39 -5.72 -0.82
N GLU A 233 18.60 -5.90 -0.29
CA GLU A 233 19.46 -7.04 -0.64
C GLU A 233 18.87 -8.39 -0.19
N GLU A 234 18.26 -8.42 1.01
CA GLU A 234 17.69 -9.65 1.60
C GLU A 234 16.44 -10.13 0.83
N LEU A 235 15.70 -9.20 0.22
CA LEU A 235 14.43 -9.48 -0.45
C LEU A 235 14.48 -9.31 -1.97
N ALA A 236 15.63 -8.88 -2.53
CA ALA A 236 15.79 -8.53 -3.94
C ALA A 236 15.31 -9.65 -4.86
N ASP A 237 15.83 -10.86 -4.66
CA ASP A 237 15.52 -11.99 -5.53
C ASP A 237 14.15 -12.58 -5.21
N ALA A 238 13.85 -12.76 -3.92
CA ALA A 238 12.60 -13.38 -3.46
C ALA A 238 11.36 -12.63 -3.92
N LEU A 239 11.41 -11.29 -3.95
CA LEU A 239 10.29 -10.44 -4.37
C LEU A 239 10.52 -9.79 -5.75
N CYS A 240 11.57 -10.20 -6.46
CA CYS A 240 11.98 -9.62 -7.75
C CYS A 240 12.11 -8.09 -7.71
N LEU A 241 12.65 -7.52 -6.62
CA LEU A 241 12.81 -6.07 -6.48
C LEU A 241 13.93 -5.52 -7.39
N SER A 242 14.97 -6.30 -7.65
CA SER A 242 16.09 -5.87 -8.51
C SER A 242 15.80 -6.01 -10.02
N SER A 243 14.98 -7.00 -10.39
CA SER A 243 14.73 -7.40 -11.78
C SER A 243 13.32 -7.10 -12.28
N GLY A 244 12.39 -6.77 -11.39
CA GLY A 244 10.98 -6.55 -11.68
C GLY A 244 10.65 -5.14 -12.17
N VAL A 245 9.53 -5.04 -12.88
CA VAL A 245 8.96 -3.76 -13.30
C VAL A 245 8.25 -3.10 -12.12
N TYR A 246 8.50 -1.81 -11.93
CA TYR A 246 7.81 -0.98 -10.96
C TYR A 246 6.72 -0.12 -11.62
N SER A 247 5.67 0.19 -10.88
CA SER A 247 4.64 1.15 -11.29
C SER A 247 5.28 2.47 -11.75
N ALA A 248 4.93 2.92 -12.96
CA ALA A 248 5.42 4.16 -13.54
C ALA A 248 5.01 5.43 -12.76
N ILE A 249 4.10 5.30 -11.79
CA ILE A 249 3.60 6.42 -10.99
C ILE A 249 4.22 6.41 -9.60
N THR A 250 4.18 5.27 -8.93
CA THR A 250 4.58 5.18 -7.53
C THR A 250 6.02 4.72 -7.35
N GLY A 251 6.57 3.99 -8.33
CA GLY A 251 7.95 3.51 -8.37
C GLY A 251 9.03 4.61 -8.27
N PRO A 252 8.88 5.78 -8.91
CA PRO A 252 9.86 6.87 -8.78
C PRO A 252 10.15 7.31 -7.33
N GLN A 253 9.22 7.10 -6.39
CA GLN A 253 9.44 7.42 -4.97
C GLN A 253 10.53 6.55 -4.32
N ILE A 254 10.84 5.38 -4.87
CA ILE A 254 11.90 4.49 -4.36
C ILE A 254 13.27 5.19 -4.51
N GLY A 255 13.50 5.88 -5.63
CA GLY A 255 14.74 6.62 -5.86
C GLY A 255 14.93 7.84 -4.95
N ALA A 256 13.86 8.31 -4.30
CA ALA A 256 13.88 9.50 -3.43
C ALA A 256 14.18 9.21 -1.95
N LEU A 257 14.31 7.92 -1.57
CA LEU A 257 14.78 7.46 -0.26
C LEU A 257 16.31 7.42 -0.20
#